data_AF-A0A0G1XIX6-F1
#
_entry.id   AF-A0A0G1XIX6-F1
#
_cell.length_a   1.000
_cell.length_b   1.000
_cell.length_c   1.000
_cell.angle_alpha   90.00
_cell.angle_beta   90.00
_cell.angle_gamma   90.00
#
_symmetry.space_group_name_H-M   'P 1'
#
loop_
_entity.id
_entity.type
_entity.pdbx_description
1 polymer ?
#
loop_
_entity_poly.entity_id
_entity_poly.type
_entity_poly.pdbx_seq_one_letter_code
_entity_poly.pdbx_strand_id
1 'polypeptide(L)'
;MRALTGIQPTNILHVGNLFGALLPAVELQKHYDLHMMIVDLHAITVPQEPATLRQNIRLLTAAYLAAGVDPTKTILFQQSQIGAHAELAWLLQTVCRMSEAERMTQFKDKSKAKGENVSVGLFTYPILMAADILLYDTEVVPVGEDQLQHIELTRDLAERFNRDFGETFVLPKPVLQAEGARIIGIDDPNKKMSKSAPSPKNYISILDDAEFAPQLPILNKASPLTTTGLDSKTC
;
A
#
# COMPACT_ATOMS: atom_id res chain seq x y z
N MET A 1 -11.90 3.85 15.90
CA MET A 1 -12.23 3.68 14.47
C MET A 1 -11.34 2.59 13.90
N ARG A 2 -11.91 1.63 13.19
CA ARG A 2 -11.13 0.60 12.49
C ARG A 2 -10.63 1.11 11.15
N ALA A 3 -9.34 0.92 10.91
CA ALA A 3 -8.67 1.32 9.68
C ALA A 3 -8.08 0.11 8.95
N LEU A 4 -8.21 0.08 7.62
CA LEU A 4 -7.55 -0.92 6.78
C LEU A 4 -6.60 -0.24 5.80
N THR A 5 -5.36 -0.72 5.72
CA THR A 5 -4.42 -0.34 4.65
C THR A 5 -3.87 -1.59 3.94
N GLY A 6 -3.92 -1.56 2.61
CA GLY A 6 -3.41 -2.63 1.75
C GLY A 6 -2.06 -2.26 1.16
N ILE A 7 -1.08 -3.16 1.25
CA ILE A 7 0.28 -2.94 0.76
C ILE A 7 0.65 -3.99 -0.27
N GLN A 8 1.05 -3.54 -1.46
CA GLN A 8 1.50 -4.44 -2.51
C GLN A 8 2.89 -5.01 -2.18
N PRO A 9 3.11 -6.34 -2.30
CA PRO A 9 4.41 -6.97 -2.19
C PRO A 9 5.27 -6.66 -3.43
N THR A 10 5.73 -5.42 -3.54
CA THR A 10 6.57 -4.98 -4.65
C THR A 10 8.05 -5.26 -4.39
N ASN A 11 8.79 -5.49 -5.48
CA ASN A 11 10.22 -5.80 -5.40
C ASN A 11 11.05 -4.61 -4.88
N ILE A 12 11.97 -4.90 -3.95
CA ILE A 12 13.00 -4.02 -3.35
C ILE A 12 12.43 -2.78 -2.63
N LEU A 13 12.57 -2.80 -1.31
CA LEU A 13 12.28 -1.66 -0.46
C LEU A 13 13.43 -0.67 -0.48
N HIS A 14 13.14 0.59 -0.74
CA HIS A 14 14.11 1.68 -0.76
C HIS A 14 13.73 2.79 0.22
N VAL A 15 14.62 3.76 0.42
CA VAL A 15 14.42 4.89 1.37
C VAL A 15 13.13 5.65 1.09
N GLY A 16 12.75 5.82 -0.18
CA GLY A 16 11.44 6.36 -0.54
C GLY A 16 10.24 5.58 0.05
N ASN A 17 10.30 4.26 0.15
CA ASN A 17 9.26 3.47 0.82
C ASN A 17 9.28 3.65 2.33
N LEU A 18 10.47 3.82 2.93
CA LEU A 18 10.60 4.04 4.37
C LEU A 18 9.79 5.27 4.81
N PHE A 19 10.04 6.42 4.18
CA PHE A 19 9.34 7.67 4.51
C PHE A 19 7.93 7.76 3.90
N GLY A 20 7.71 7.12 2.76
CA GLY A 20 6.43 7.21 2.04
C GLY A 20 5.36 6.22 2.50
N ALA A 21 5.74 5.11 3.15
CA ALA A 21 4.79 4.06 3.53
C ALA A 21 5.08 3.43 4.90
N LEU A 22 6.32 3.04 5.20
CA LEU A 22 6.62 2.32 6.45
C LEU A 22 6.42 3.19 7.69
N LEU A 23 7.06 4.37 7.76
CA LEU A 23 6.89 5.29 8.88
C LEU A 23 5.44 5.81 9.01
N PRO A 24 4.74 6.18 7.93
CA PRO A 24 3.31 6.47 7.99
C PRO A 24 2.47 5.33 8.60
N ALA A 25 2.75 4.07 8.28
CA ALA A 25 2.04 2.94 8.88
C ALA A 25 2.30 2.82 10.39
N VAL A 26 3.53 3.07 10.83
CA VAL A 26 3.90 3.09 12.26
C VAL A 26 3.18 4.21 13.01
N GLU A 27 2.90 5.33 12.35
CA GLU A 27 2.10 6.41 12.92
C GLU A 27 0.61 6.06 12.96
N LEU A 28 0.06 5.46 11.89
CA LEU A 28 -1.35 5.06 11.82
C LEU A 28 -1.80 4.16 12.98
N GLN A 29 -0.99 3.17 13.36
CA GLN A 29 -1.33 2.25 14.47
C GLN A 29 -1.46 2.96 15.83
N LYS A 30 -1.01 4.20 15.97
CA LYS A 30 -1.17 4.99 17.21
C LYS A 30 -2.56 5.60 17.32
N HIS A 31 -3.25 5.79 16.18
CA HIS A 31 -4.51 6.53 16.09
C HIS A 31 -5.71 5.65 15.75
N TYR A 32 -5.48 4.43 15.24
CA TYR A 32 -6.53 3.54 14.75
C TYR A 32 -6.36 2.10 15.24
N ASP A 33 -7.49 1.38 15.32
CA ASP A 33 -7.50 -0.10 15.32
C ASP A 33 -7.10 -0.55 13.91
N LEU A 34 -5.81 -0.83 13.72
CA LEU A 34 -5.20 -0.91 12.40
C LEU A 34 -5.10 -2.35 11.92
N HIS A 35 -5.70 -2.59 10.75
CA HIS A 35 -5.49 -3.78 9.94
C HIS A 35 -4.55 -3.43 8.79
N MET A 36 -3.45 -4.17 8.68
CA MET A 36 -2.48 -4.07 7.60
C MET A 36 -2.48 -5.37 6.80
N MET A 37 -2.71 -5.25 5.50
CA MET A 37 -2.85 -6.41 4.63
C MET A 37 -1.82 -6.38 3.52
N ILE A 38 -1.03 -7.44 3.38
CA ILE A 38 -0.18 -7.67 2.21
C ILE A 38 -1.05 -8.24 1.10
N VAL A 39 -1.29 -7.44 0.07
CA VAL A 39 -2.27 -7.72 -1.00
C VAL A 39 -1.68 -8.56 -2.14
N ASP A 40 -1.39 -9.82 -1.86
CA ASP A 40 -0.81 -10.74 -2.82
C ASP A 40 -1.79 -11.21 -3.91
N LEU A 41 -3.11 -11.23 -3.66
CA LEU A 41 -4.11 -11.49 -4.71
C LEU A 41 -4.20 -10.32 -5.70
N HIS A 42 -4.04 -9.08 -5.23
CA HIS A 42 -3.94 -7.92 -6.13
C HIS A 42 -2.65 -7.94 -6.95
N ALA A 43 -1.54 -8.41 -6.38
CA ALA A 43 -0.25 -8.45 -7.07
C ALA A 43 -0.28 -9.34 -8.32
N ILE A 44 -1.04 -10.44 -8.31
CA ILE A 44 -1.13 -11.39 -9.42
C ILE A 44 -2.08 -10.94 -10.55
N THR A 45 -2.68 -9.76 -10.47
CA THR A 45 -3.43 -9.14 -11.59
C THR A 45 -2.52 -8.80 -12.77
N VAL A 46 -1.21 -8.74 -12.53
CA VAL A 46 -0.15 -8.67 -13.54
C VAL A 46 0.81 -9.85 -13.38
N PRO A 47 1.56 -10.26 -14.42
CA PRO A 47 2.50 -11.37 -14.31
C PRO A 47 3.52 -11.17 -13.19
N GLN A 48 3.76 -12.23 -12.40
CA GLN A 48 4.72 -12.27 -11.30
C GLN A 48 5.62 -13.49 -11.45
N GLU A 49 6.89 -13.37 -11.05
CA GLU A 49 7.74 -14.54 -10.86
C GLU A 49 7.43 -15.15 -9.47
N PRO A 50 7.01 -16.42 -9.37
CA PRO A 50 6.50 -17.00 -8.13
C PRO A 50 7.48 -16.98 -6.94
N ALA A 51 8.77 -17.25 -7.16
CA ALA A 51 9.77 -17.25 -6.09
C ALA A 51 9.99 -15.84 -5.54
N THR A 52 10.06 -14.85 -6.43
CA THR A 52 10.22 -13.43 -6.15
C THR A 52 9.02 -12.88 -5.39
N LEU A 53 7.78 -13.19 -5.82
CA LEU A 53 6.58 -12.77 -5.10
C LEU A 53 6.57 -13.32 -3.67
N ARG A 54 6.88 -14.61 -3.50
CA ARG A 54 6.96 -15.25 -2.18
C ARG A 54 8.03 -14.61 -1.29
N GLN A 55 9.18 -14.26 -1.86
CA GLN A 55 10.24 -13.55 -1.15
C GLN A 55 9.79 -12.13 -0.75
N ASN A 56 9.15 -11.40 -1.67
CA ASN A 56 8.68 -10.03 -1.43
C ASN A 56 7.62 -9.94 -0.36
N ILE A 57 6.70 -10.90 -0.29
CA ILE A 57 5.71 -10.98 0.80
C ILE A 57 6.42 -11.01 2.16
N ARG A 58 7.37 -11.96 2.33
CA ARG A 58 8.11 -12.12 3.59
C ARG A 58 8.97 -10.91 3.93
N LEU A 59 9.66 -10.37 2.93
CA LEU A 59 10.54 -9.22 3.10
C LEU A 59 9.74 -7.97 3.49
N LEU A 60 8.59 -7.77 2.86
CA LEU A 60 7.69 -6.66 3.19
C LEU A 60 7.15 -6.81 4.62
N THR A 61 6.70 -7.99 5.01
CA THR A 61 6.28 -8.27 6.40
C THR A 61 7.41 -7.93 7.37
N ALA A 62 8.61 -8.46 7.14
CA ALA A 62 9.76 -8.24 8.01
C ALA A 62 10.13 -6.77 8.11
N ALA A 63 10.06 -6.02 7.00
CA ALA A 63 10.39 -4.60 7.01
C ALA A 63 9.38 -3.74 7.79
N TYR A 64 8.08 -4.04 7.72
CA TYR A 64 7.10 -3.34 8.56
C TYR A 64 7.30 -3.62 10.04
N LEU A 65 7.56 -4.88 10.41
CA LEU A 65 7.88 -5.24 11.79
C LEU A 65 9.16 -4.54 12.26
N ALA A 66 10.21 -4.53 11.43
CA ALA A 66 11.48 -3.88 11.74
C ALA A 66 11.35 -2.35 11.85
N ALA A 67 10.47 -1.72 11.06
CA ALA A 67 10.20 -0.29 11.14
C ALA A 67 9.40 0.12 12.40
N GLY A 68 8.81 -0.85 13.12
CA GLY A 68 8.12 -0.61 14.38
C GLY A 68 6.60 -0.82 14.33
N VAL A 69 6.06 -1.51 13.32
CA VAL A 69 4.69 -2.02 13.38
C VAL A 69 4.61 -3.06 14.49
N ASP A 70 3.78 -2.81 15.50
CA ASP A 70 3.65 -3.64 16.68
C ASP A 70 2.49 -4.64 16.47
N PRO A 71 2.77 -5.95 16.32
CA PRO A 71 1.73 -6.96 16.06
C PRO A 71 0.78 -7.16 17.25
N THR A 72 1.08 -6.59 18.42
CA THR A 72 0.16 -6.59 19.56
C THR A 72 -0.90 -5.47 19.48
N LYS A 73 -0.68 -4.48 18.60
CA LYS A 73 -1.57 -3.34 18.36
C LYS A 73 -2.19 -3.33 16.96
N THR A 74 -1.51 -3.98 16.02
CA THR A 74 -1.88 -4.00 14.59
C THR A 74 -2.06 -5.43 14.12
N ILE A 75 -3.17 -5.70 13.43
CA ILE A 75 -3.36 -6.98 12.75
C ILE A 75 -2.65 -6.91 11.41
N LEU A 76 -1.47 -7.52 11.30
CA LEU A 76 -0.71 -7.64 10.05
C LEU A 76 -0.89 -9.04 9.46
N PHE A 77 -1.42 -9.13 8.23
CA PHE A 77 -1.72 -10.42 7.60
C PHE A 77 -1.50 -10.42 6.09
N GLN A 78 -1.48 -11.62 5.50
CA GLN A 78 -1.40 -11.84 4.05
C GLN A 78 -2.80 -12.13 3.50
N GLN A 79 -3.20 -11.41 2.45
CA GLN A 79 -4.55 -11.46 1.88
C GLN A 79 -4.98 -12.89 1.50
N SER A 80 -4.15 -13.62 0.74
CA SER A 80 -4.49 -14.98 0.30
C SER A 80 -4.58 -16.03 1.41
N GLN A 81 -4.14 -15.73 2.64
CA GLN A 81 -4.29 -16.65 3.77
C GLN A 81 -5.69 -16.64 4.37
N ILE A 82 -6.56 -15.71 3.93
CA ILE A 82 -7.93 -15.57 4.41
C ILE A 82 -8.88 -15.74 3.22
N GLY A 83 -9.46 -16.94 3.08
CA GLY A 83 -10.33 -17.30 1.94
C GLY A 83 -11.54 -16.37 1.76
N ALA A 84 -12.04 -15.78 2.85
CA ALA A 84 -13.19 -14.89 2.86
C ALA A 84 -13.04 -13.66 1.95
N HIS A 85 -11.81 -13.21 1.66
CA HIS A 85 -11.58 -12.13 0.69
C HIS A 85 -12.06 -12.51 -0.71
N ALA A 86 -11.70 -13.71 -1.17
CA ALA A 86 -12.09 -14.19 -2.49
C ALA A 86 -13.58 -14.55 -2.55
N GLU A 87 -14.12 -15.11 -1.47
CA GLU A 87 -15.54 -15.45 -1.35
C GLU A 87 -16.42 -14.20 -1.40
N LEU A 88 -16.10 -13.18 -0.59
CA LEU A 88 -16.84 -11.92 -0.60
C LEU A 88 -16.66 -11.18 -1.92
N ALA A 89 -15.46 -11.21 -2.53
CA ALA A 89 -15.25 -10.62 -3.85
C ALA A 89 -16.17 -11.25 -4.91
N TRP A 90 -16.36 -12.57 -4.88
CA TRP A 90 -17.31 -13.24 -5.77
C TRP A 90 -18.74 -12.77 -5.55
N LEU A 91 -19.19 -12.66 -4.30
CA LEU A 91 -20.52 -12.14 -3.98
C LEU A 91 -20.70 -10.71 -4.47
N LEU A 92 -19.72 -9.82 -4.22
CA LEU A 92 -19.77 -8.43 -4.67
C LEU A 92 -19.71 -8.30 -6.20
N GLN A 93 -19.11 -9.25 -6.92
CA GLN A 93 -19.15 -9.28 -8.39
C GLN A 93 -20.57 -9.46 -8.91
N THR A 94 -21.43 -10.19 -8.20
CA THR A 94 -22.86 -10.33 -8.58
C THR A 94 -23.68 -9.07 -8.35
N VAL A 95 -23.15 -8.14 -7.54
CA VAL A 95 -23.78 -6.87 -7.17
C VAL A 95 -23.26 -5.70 -8.03
N CYS A 96 -22.01 -5.77 -8.46
CA CYS A 96 -21.35 -4.77 -9.30
C CYS A 96 -21.90 -4.79 -10.74
N ARG A 97 -22.18 -3.61 -11.30
CA ARG A 97 -22.60 -3.49 -12.71
C ARG A 97 -21.37 -3.35 -13.60
N MET A 98 -21.44 -3.95 -14.79
CA MET A 98 -20.38 -3.87 -15.81
C MET A 98 -19.89 -2.43 -16.03
N SER A 99 -20.82 -1.48 -16.18
CA SER A 99 -20.49 -0.08 -16.44
C SER A 99 -19.68 0.60 -15.32
N GLU A 100 -19.75 0.09 -14.09
CA GLU A 100 -19.01 0.64 -12.94
C GLU A 100 -17.55 0.20 -13.01
N ALA A 101 -17.31 -1.09 -13.27
CA ALA A 101 -15.97 -1.63 -13.49
C ALA A 101 -15.31 -1.05 -14.76
N GLU A 102 -16.05 -0.92 -15.86
CA GLU A 102 -15.54 -0.35 -17.14
C GLU A 102 -15.12 1.12 -17.04
N ARG A 103 -15.74 1.90 -16.14
CA ARG A 103 -15.45 3.33 -15.98
C ARG A 103 -14.21 3.60 -15.12
N MET A 104 -13.62 2.59 -14.49
CA MET A 104 -12.44 2.76 -13.65
C MET A 104 -11.24 3.30 -14.45
N THR A 105 -10.71 4.46 -14.02
CA THR A 105 -9.62 5.15 -14.71
C THR A 105 -8.37 4.29 -14.74
N GLN A 106 -8.04 3.65 -13.61
CA GLN A 106 -6.88 2.74 -13.53
C GLN A 106 -7.00 1.54 -14.48
N PHE A 107 -8.21 1.00 -14.69
CA PHE A 107 -8.43 -0.06 -15.66
C PHE A 107 -8.19 0.46 -17.09
N LYS A 108 -8.74 1.61 -17.45
CA LYS A 108 -8.55 2.23 -18.77
C LYS A 108 -7.08 2.53 -19.07
N ASP A 109 -6.33 3.02 -18.09
CA ASP A 109 -4.93 3.36 -18.29
C ASP A 109 -4.03 2.12 -18.39
N LYS A 110 -4.25 1.12 -17.52
CA LYS A 110 -3.48 -0.13 -17.55
C LYS A 110 -3.85 -1.03 -18.73
N SER A 111 -5.08 -0.93 -19.25
CA SER A 111 -5.53 -1.71 -20.41
C SER A 111 -4.98 -1.19 -21.74
N LYS A 112 -4.89 0.14 -21.91
CA LYS A 112 -4.25 0.74 -23.11
C LYS A 112 -2.84 0.23 -23.36
N ALA A 113 -2.06 0.02 -22.29
CA ALA A 113 -0.69 -0.48 -22.40
C ALA A 113 -0.60 -1.98 -22.75
N LYS A 114 -1.68 -2.75 -22.56
CA LYS A 114 -1.68 -4.22 -22.71
C LYS A 114 -2.55 -4.74 -23.86
N GLY A 115 -3.43 -3.91 -24.42
CA GLY A 115 -4.32 -4.30 -25.51
C GLY A 115 -5.21 -5.49 -25.14
N GLU A 116 -5.20 -6.54 -25.96
CA GLU A 116 -6.00 -7.76 -25.76
C GLU A 116 -5.49 -8.65 -24.61
N ASN A 117 -4.26 -8.45 -24.12
CA ASN A 117 -3.66 -9.25 -23.05
C ASN A 117 -4.07 -8.78 -21.63
N VAL A 118 -5.17 -8.07 -21.51
CA VAL A 118 -5.68 -7.57 -20.23
C VAL A 118 -6.40 -8.70 -19.51
N SER A 119 -5.92 -9.02 -18.31
CA SER A 119 -6.55 -10.07 -17.50
C SER A 119 -7.90 -9.61 -16.96
N VAL A 120 -8.84 -10.54 -16.81
CA VAL A 120 -10.11 -10.30 -16.10
C VAL A 120 -9.87 -9.89 -14.64
N GLY A 121 -8.77 -10.36 -14.03
CA GLY A 121 -8.33 -9.91 -12.72
C GLY A 121 -8.05 -8.41 -12.68
N LEU A 122 -7.42 -7.85 -13.71
CA LEU A 122 -7.19 -6.40 -13.79
C LEU A 122 -8.47 -5.58 -13.99
N PHE A 123 -9.52 -6.19 -14.53
CA PHE A 123 -10.84 -5.57 -14.65
C PHE A 123 -11.62 -5.63 -13.33
N THR A 124 -11.50 -6.73 -12.59
CA THR A 124 -12.33 -7.03 -11.41
C THR A 124 -11.67 -6.72 -10.07
N TYR A 125 -10.36 -6.39 -10.04
CA TYR A 125 -9.68 -6.08 -8.78
C TYR A 125 -10.31 -4.95 -7.94
N PRO A 126 -11.00 -3.93 -8.47
CA PRO A 126 -11.67 -2.94 -7.63
C PRO A 126 -12.78 -3.57 -6.77
N ILE A 127 -13.38 -4.66 -7.23
CA ILE A 127 -14.41 -5.42 -6.49
C ILE A 127 -13.74 -6.27 -5.39
N LEU A 128 -12.56 -6.83 -5.67
CA LEU A 128 -11.74 -7.48 -4.64
C LEU A 128 -11.30 -6.47 -3.57
N MET A 129 -10.91 -5.25 -3.96
CA MET A 129 -10.59 -4.17 -3.02
C MET A 129 -11.80 -3.81 -2.14
N ALA A 130 -13.01 -3.77 -2.71
CA ALA A 130 -14.23 -3.57 -1.94
C ALA A 130 -14.43 -4.70 -0.91
N ALA A 131 -14.25 -5.97 -1.32
CA ALA A 131 -14.32 -7.10 -0.40
C ALA A 131 -13.30 -7.00 0.73
N ASP A 132 -12.06 -6.62 0.41
CA ASP A 132 -11.00 -6.43 1.39
C ASP A 132 -11.39 -5.43 2.49
N ILE A 133 -12.03 -4.33 2.11
CA ILE A 133 -12.45 -3.25 3.02
C ILE A 133 -13.67 -3.68 3.84
N LEU A 134 -14.71 -4.21 3.18
CA LEU A 134 -16.01 -4.47 3.80
C LEU A 134 -16.00 -5.68 4.73
N LEU A 135 -15.07 -6.63 4.55
CA LEU A 135 -14.99 -7.85 5.37
C LEU A 135 -14.73 -7.58 6.85
N TYR A 136 -14.17 -6.42 7.20
CA TYR A 136 -13.72 -6.09 8.54
C TYR A 136 -14.50 -4.97 9.21
N ASP A 137 -15.68 -4.56 8.70
CA ASP A 137 -16.40 -3.39 9.20
C ASP A 137 -15.52 -2.13 9.23
N THR A 138 -14.71 -1.95 8.18
CA THR A 138 -13.74 -0.86 8.11
C THR A 138 -14.44 0.50 8.06
N GLU A 139 -14.14 1.37 9.03
CA GLU A 139 -14.72 2.71 9.09
C GLU A 139 -13.91 3.73 8.26
N VAL A 140 -12.58 3.56 8.21
CA VAL A 140 -11.68 4.47 7.51
C VAL A 140 -10.66 3.73 6.66
N VAL A 141 -10.33 4.26 5.49
CA VAL A 141 -9.34 3.68 4.58
C VAL A 141 -8.31 4.75 4.24
N PRO A 142 -7.10 4.71 4.83
CA PRO A 142 -6.01 5.59 4.47
C PRO A 142 -5.56 5.32 3.04
N VAL A 143 -5.71 6.31 2.14
CA VAL A 143 -5.42 6.15 0.72
C VAL A 143 -4.81 7.40 0.10
N GLY A 144 -4.14 7.22 -1.04
CA GLY A 144 -3.78 8.31 -1.95
C GLY A 144 -4.97 8.74 -2.83
N GLU A 145 -4.84 9.90 -3.46
CA GLU A 145 -5.88 10.47 -4.34
C GLU A 145 -6.24 9.54 -5.51
N ASP A 146 -5.28 8.75 -6.00
CA ASP A 146 -5.43 7.82 -7.12
C ASP A 146 -6.36 6.63 -6.81
N GLN A 147 -6.65 6.37 -5.53
CA GLN A 147 -7.50 5.28 -5.07
C GLN A 147 -8.91 5.73 -4.67
N LEU A 148 -9.20 7.04 -4.64
CA LEU A 148 -10.51 7.56 -4.24
C LEU A 148 -11.65 6.92 -5.03
N GLN A 149 -11.47 6.74 -6.34
CA GLN A 149 -12.49 6.12 -7.19
C GLN A 149 -12.83 4.68 -6.77
N HIS A 150 -11.85 3.91 -6.26
CA HIS A 150 -12.11 2.56 -5.77
C HIS A 150 -12.84 2.57 -4.41
N ILE A 151 -12.59 3.58 -3.56
CA ILE A 151 -13.32 3.76 -2.31
C ILE A 151 -14.77 4.14 -2.58
N GLU A 152 -15.02 5.03 -3.56
CA GLU A 152 -16.39 5.34 -3.97
C GLU A 152 -17.12 4.11 -4.52
N LEU A 153 -16.47 3.31 -5.37
CA LEU A 153 -17.06 2.03 -5.81
C LEU A 153 -17.38 1.11 -4.63
N THR A 154 -16.47 1.03 -3.64
CA THR A 154 -16.68 0.20 -2.44
C THR A 154 -17.92 0.66 -1.67
N ARG A 155 -18.11 1.97 -1.52
CA ARG A 155 -19.28 2.56 -0.88
C ARG A 155 -20.55 2.28 -1.67
N ASP A 156 -20.54 2.47 -3.00
CA ASP A 156 -21.69 2.19 -3.87
C ASP A 156 -22.14 0.73 -3.79
N LEU A 157 -21.19 -0.21 -3.73
CA LEU A 157 -21.47 -1.65 -3.59
C LEU A 157 -22.05 -1.97 -2.21
N ALA A 158 -21.49 -1.38 -1.14
CA ALA A 158 -21.97 -1.57 0.22
C ALA A 158 -23.38 -1.02 0.41
N GLU A 159 -23.65 0.22 -0.04
CA GLU A 159 -24.98 0.85 0.02
C GLU A 159 -26.02 0.03 -0.75
N ARG A 160 -25.64 -0.46 -1.94
CA ARG A 160 -26.49 -1.35 -2.74
C ARG A 160 -26.81 -2.65 -2.02
N PHE A 161 -25.79 -3.31 -1.47
CA PHE A 161 -25.97 -4.56 -0.73
C PHE A 161 -26.88 -4.36 0.48
N ASN A 162 -26.63 -3.31 1.28
CA ASN A 162 -27.44 -3.01 2.47
C ASN A 162 -28.90 -2.74 2.11
N ARG A 163 -29.16 -2.01 1.02
CA ARG A 163 -30.52 -1.76 0.55
C ARG A 163 -31.23 -3.04 0.09
N ASP A 164 -30.53 -3.89 -0.66
CA ASP A 164 -31.15 -5.04 -1.33
C ASP A 164 -31.28 -6.27 -0.39
N PHE A 165 -30.40 -6.41 0.60
CA PHE A 165 -30.32 -7.58 1.49
C PHE A 165 -30.43 -7.26 3.00
N GLY A 166 -30.45 -5.98 3.38
CA GLY A 166 -30.49 -5.53 4.78
C GLY A 166 -29.14 -4.99 5.27
N GLU A 167 -29.19 -4.12 6.30
CA GLU A 167 -28.00 -3.47 6.88
C GLU A 167 -26.94 -4.50 7.29
N THR A 168 -25.86 -4.59 6.50
CA THR A 168 -24.79 -5.59 6.65
C THR A 168 -23.43 -4.94 6.75
N PHE A 169 -23.10 -4.03 5.84
CA PHE A 169 -21.77 -3.42 5.74
C PHE A 169 -21.71 -2.02 6.34
N VAL A 170 -20.59 -1.72 7.01
CA VAL A 170 -20.18 -0.36 7.36
C VAL A 170 -19.70 0.37 6.10
N LEU A 171 -20.14 1.61 5.91
CA LEU A 171 -19.71 2.44 4.78
C LEU A 171 -18.36 3.12 5.09
N PRO A 172 -17.26 2.71 4.42
CA PRO A 172 -15.94 3.24 4.70
C PRO A 172 -15.82 4.71 4.27
N LYS A 173 -14.95 5.45 4.95
CA LYS A 173 -14.56 6.82 4.58
C LYS A 173 -13.10 6.86 4.14
N PRO A 174 -12.78 7.53 3.01
CA PRO A 174 -11.38 7.74 2.64
C PRO A 174 -10.73 8.70 3.64
N VAL A 175 -9.50 8.38 4.06
CA VAL A 175 -8.62 9.33 4.76
C VAL A 175 -7.45 9.59 3.83
N LEU A 176 -7.42 10.79 3.26
CA LEU A 176 -6.31 11.21 2.42
C LEU A 176 -5.05 11.29 3.27
N GLN A 177 -4.06 10.48 2.93
CA GLN A 177 -2.75 10.61 3.53
C GLN A 177 -2.09 11.86 2.96
N ALA A 178 -1.60 12.75 3.84
CA ALA A 178 -0.71 13.82 3.41
C ALA A 178 0.43 13.20 2.60
N GLU A 179 0.79 13.80 1.46
CA GLU A 179 1.88 13.27 0.62
C GLU A 179 3.10 13.01 1.53
N GLY A 180 3.43 11.73 1.71
CA GLY A 180 4.68 11.36 2.39
C GLY A 180 5.84 12.01 1.66
N ALA A 181 6.95 12.27 2.36
CA ALA A 181 8.09 12.98 1.79
C ALA A 181 8.44 12.41 0.41
N ARG A 182 8.24 13.21 -0.65
CA ARG A 182 8.56 12.81 -2.02
C ARG A 182 10.08 12.72 -2.14
N ILE A 183 10.63 11.54 -1.88
CA ILE A 183 12.06 11.31 -2.00
C ILE A 183 12.43 11.27 -3.50
N ILE A 184 13.26 12.21 -3.90
CA ILE A 184 13.80 12.34 -5.25
C ILE A 184 14.89 11.31 -5.50
N GLY A 185 15.07 10.96 -6.77
CA GLY A 185 16.17 10.12 -7.21
C GLY A 185 17.51 10.80 -6.95
N ILE A 186 18.50 10.02 -6.53
CA ILE A 186 19.82 10.54 -6.19
C ILE A 186 20.56 11.10 -7.41
N ASP A 187 20.34 10.47 -8.56
CA ASP A 187 20.98 10.80 -9.83
C ASP A 187 20.21 11.82 -10.68
N ASP A 188 18.92 12.03 -10.40
CA ASP A 188 18.07 13.01 -11.08
C ASP A 188 17.02 13.61 -10.11
N PRO A 189 17.18 14.88 -9.70
CA PRO A 189 16.28 15.53 -8.74
C PRO A 189 14.89 15.81 -9.31
N ASN A 190 14.69 15.72 -10.64
CA ASN A 190 13.38 15.90 -11.26
C ASN A 190 12.56 14.60 -11.27
N LYS A 191 13.21 13.45 -11.01
CA LYS A 191 12.57 12.14 -11.00
C LYS A 191 12.38 11.66 -9.57
N LYS A 192 11.26 10.99 -9.30
CA LYS A 192 11.02 10.30 -8.02
C LYS A 192 12.01 9.14 -7.89
N MET A 193 12.48 8.88 -6.67
CA MET A 193 13.25 7.67 -6.37
C MET A 193 12.42 6.46 -6.79
N SER A 194 12.96 5.67 -7.70
CA SER A 194 12.27 4.56 -8.35
C SER A 194 13.26 3.46 -8.72
N LYS A 195 12.89 2.23 -8.41
CA LYS A 195 13.63 1.04 -8.89
C LYS A 195 13.58 0.85 -10.40
N SER A 196 12.56 1.39 -11.07
CA SER A 196 12.41 1.30 -12.53
C SER A 196 13.19 2.40 -13.25
N ALA A 197 13.92 3.23 -12.50
CA ALA A 197 14.81 4.21 -13.10
C ALA A 197 15.88 3.48 -13.92
N PRO A 198 16.30 4.04 -15.08
CA PRO A 198 17.33 3.42 -15.91
C PRO A 198 18.68 3.22 -15.21
N SER A 199 18.94 4.00 -14.16
CA SER A 199 20.20 3.98 -13.43
C SER A 199 20.02 3.36 -12.03
N PRO A 200 20.88 2.38 -11.67
CA PRO A 200 20.86 1.75 -10.35
C PRO A 200 21.29 2.69 -9.23
N LYS A 201 21.84 3.87 -9.56
CA LYS A 201 22.19 4.92 -8.59
C LYS A 201 21.00 5.76 -8.17
N ASN A 202 19.81 5.54 -8.74
CA ASN A 202 18.63 6.36 -8.46
C ASN A 202 18.08 6.17 -7.04
N TYR A 203 18.24 4.97 -6.47
CA TYR A 203 17.67 4.60 -5.18
C TYR A 203 18.72 4.02 -4.22
N ILE A 204 18.44 4.11 -2.93
CA ILE A 204 19.15 3.37 -1.86
C ILE A 204 18.19 2.31 -1.34
N SER A 205 18.58 1.05 -1.40
CA SER A 205 17.82 -0.03 -0.78
C SER A 205 17.92 0.09 0.73
N ILE A 206 16.84 -0.17 1.46
CA ILE A 206 16.90 -0.24 2.93
C ILE A 206 17.65 -1.49 3.42
N LEU A 207 18.02 -2.38 2.50
CA LEU A 207 18.76 -3.61 2.75
C LEU A 207 20.20 -3.53 2.23
N ASP A 208 20.63 -2.38 1.71
CA ASP A 208 22.02 -2.20 1.29
C ASP A 208 22.94 -2.29 2.51
N ASP A 209 24.06 -2.98 2.35
CA ASP A 209 25.09 -3.06 3.37
C ASP A 209 25.68 -1.66 3.66
N ALA A 210 26.13 -1.45 4.90
CA ALA A 210 26.66 -0.17 5.35
C ALA A 210 27.86 0.34 4.52
N GLU A 211 28.56 -0.55 3.80
CA GLU A 211 29.66 -0.19 2.88
C GLU A 211 29.18 0.42 1.55
N PHE A 212 27.91 0.29 1.19
CA PHE A 212 27.33 0.90 -0.02
C PHE A 212 26.88 2.36 0.22
N ALA A 213 26.49 2.68 1.46
CA ALA A 213 26.10 4.02 1.90
C ALA A 213 27.16 5.16 1.74
N PRO A 214 28.49 4.95 1.82
CA PRO A 214 29.46 6.05 1.89
C PRO A 214 29.80 6.71 0.54
N GLN A 215 29.31 6.21 -0.59
CA GLN A 215 29.71 6.75 -1.91
C GLN A 215 28.84 7.90 -2.41
N LEU A 216 27.97 8.46 -1.57
CA LEU A 216 26.95 9.43 -1.96
C LEU A 216 27.31 10.88 -1.55
N PRO A 217 27.49 11.82 -2.51
CA PRO A 217 27.87 13.21 -2.23
C PRO A 217 26.85 14.01 -1.40
N ILE A 218 25.62 13.52 -1.27
CA ILE A 218 24.50 14.24 -0.64
C ILE A 218 24.52 14.10 0.89
N LEU A 219 25.01 12.98 1.44
CA LEU A 219 25.14 12.79 2.89
C LEU A 219 26.26 13.65 3.50
N ASN A 220 27.28 14.03 2.71
CA ASN A 220 28.36 14.93 3.15
C ASN A 220 27.95 16.41 3.21
N LYS A 221 26.69 16.77 2.90
CA LYS A 221 26.17 18.14 3.02
C LYS A 221 25.00 18.28 3.99
N ALA A 222 24.64 17.23 4.72
CA ALA A 222 23.82 17.42 5.92
C ALA A 222 24.69 18.16 6.94
N SER A 223 24.33 19.41 7.23
CA SER A 223 24.91 20.11 8.38
C SER A 223 24.73 19.22 9.60
N PRO A 224 25.75 19.05 10.47
CA PRO A 224 25.59 18.26 11.67
C PRO A 224 24.37 18.81 12.42
N LEU A 225 23.41 17.93 12.72
CA LEU A 225 22.37 18.21 13.70
C LEU A 225 23.12 18.73 14.93
N THR A 226 22.97 20.02 15.20
CA THR A 226 23.52 20.66 16.38
C THR A 226 22.94 19.93 17.58
N THR A 227 23.77 19.11 18.21
CA THR A 227 23.55 18.57 19.55
C THR A 227 23.50 19.75 20.50
N THR A 228 22.32 20.35 20.64
CA THR A 228 22.04 21.31 21.70
C THR A 228 21.53 20.55 22.91
N GLY A 229 22.43 20.34 23.85
CA GLY A 229 22.13 20.35 25.28
C GLY A 229 21.47 19.11 25.88
N LEU A 230 22.25 18.05 26.10
CA LEU A 230 22.11 17.23 27.30
C LEU A 230 23.46 17.25 28.01
N ASP A 231 23.68 18.34 28.76
CA ASP A 231 24.80 18.44 29.69
C ASP A 231 24.60 17.40 30.79
N SER A 232 25.46 16.38 30.74
CA SER A 232 25.74 15.50 31.84
C SER A 232 26.64 16.26 32.83
N LYS A 233 26.03 16.95 33.81
CA LYS A 233 26.61 17.32 35.10
C LYS A 233 25.66 18.24 35.88
N THR A 234 24.79 17.66 36.69
CA THR A 234 24.55 18.10 38.08
C THR A 234 23.67 17.08 38.79
N CYS A 235 23.85 17.06 40.11
CA CYS A 235 23.30 16.16 41.12
C CYS A 235 21.78 15.97 41.07
#